data_AF-A0A420VHI8-F1
#
_entry.id   AF-A0A420VHI8-F1
#
_cell.length_a   1.000
_cell.length_b   1.000
_cell.length_c   1.000
_cell.angle_alpha   90.00
_cell.angle_beta   90.00
_cell.angle_gamma   90.00
#
_symmetry.space_group_name_H-M   'P 1'
#
loop_
_entity.id
_entity.type
_entity.pdbx_description
1 polymer ?
#
loop_
_entity_poly.entity_id
_entity_poly.type
_entity_poly.pdbx_seq_one_letter_code
_entity_poly.pdbx_strand_id
1 'polypeptide(L)'
;MKKRLLSIAVGLFLLFGLAACGGSKDNGGGNESGGDGGTATASAEKLFEQKCSSCHGGDLKSGYAPDLDKIGSKYSKEEIEKIIEEGLGQMPKGLLQGDDASKVAEWLAQKK
;
A
#
# COMPACT_ATOMS: atom_id res chain seq x y z
N MET A 1 -14.88 62.02 2.73
CA MET A 1 -16.01 62.39 3.60
C MET A 1 -16.65 61.14 4.17
N LYS A 2 -16.88 61.10 5.50
CA LYS A 2 -17.87 60.28 6.24
C LYS A 2 -17.68 58.75 6.14
N LYS A 3 -16.90 58.12 7.03
CA LYS A 3 -17.27 57.65 8.39
C LYS A 3 -18.24 56.43 8.40
N ARG A 4 -17.63 55.26 8.63
CA ARG A 4 -17.83 54.32 9.76
C ARG A 4 -18.91 53.24 9.70
N LEU A 5 -18.63 52.25 10.59
CA LEU A 5 -19.43 51.14 11.14
C LEU A 5 -19.12 49.79 10.43
N LEU A 6 -18.74 48.69 11.08
CA LEU A 6 -18.51 48.30 12.48
C LEU A 6 -17.72 46.95 12.41
N SER A 7 -16.50 46.85 12.95
CA SER A 7 -16.17 46.11 14.19
C SER A 7 -16.58 44.63 14.27
N ILE A 8 -15.61 43.70 14.16
CA ILE A 8 -15.52 42.48 14.99
C ILE A 8 -14.04 42.33 15.43
N ALA A 9 -13.84 42.36 16.75
CA ALA A 9 -12.57 42.33 17.46
C ALA A 9 -12.07 40.87 17.66
N VAL A 10 -10.79 40.57 17.43
CA VAL A 10 -9.69 40.43 18.43
C VAL A 10 -9.82 39.25 19.40
N GLY A 11 -8.78 38.40 19.36
CA GLY A 11 -8.39 37.41 20.37
C GLY A 11 -7.45 36.40 19.69
N LEU A 12 -6.20 36.73 19.38
CA LEU A 12 -5.03 36.79 20.28
C LEU A 12 -5.00 35.63 21.28
N PHE A 13 -4.17 34.62 21.01
CA PHE A 13 -3.20 33.98 21.92
C PHE A 13 -2.61 32.77 21.17
N LEU A 14 -1.37 32.87 20.68
CA LEU A 14 -0.14 32.54 21.43
C LEU A 14 0.04 31.01 21.59
N LEU A 15 0.96 30.47 20.78
CA LEU A 15 2.21 29.86 21.23
C LEU A 15 2.53 28.43 20.75
N PHE A 16 3.84 28.27 20.59
CA PHE A 16 4.66 27.06 20.72
C PHE A 16 4.78 26.14 19.52
N GLY A 17 5.88 26.38 18.78
CA GLY A 17 6.62 25.30 18.16
C GLY A 17 7.48 24.52 19.17
N LEU A 18 8.36 23.71 18.58
CA LEU A 18 9.43 22.87 19.14
C LEU A 18 9.11 21.43 19.54
N ALA A 19 10.07 20.59 19.15
CA ALA A 19 10.52 19.35 19.76
C ALA A 19 9.62 18.13 19.48
N ALA A 20 10.01 17.17 18.64
CA ALA A 20 11.26 16.40 18.64
C ALA A 20 11.53 15.66 19.96
N CYS A 21 11.62 14.33 19.83
CA CYS A 21 12.22 13.35 20.75
C CYS A 21 11.40 12.87 21.95
N GLY A 22 11.16 11.55 22.01
CA GLY A 22 11.40 10.79 23.22
C GLY A 22 10.18 10.28 24.01
N GLY A 23 9.80 9.02 23.75
CA GLY A 23 9.89 7.95 24.75
C GLY A 23 8.85 7.82 25.87
N SER A 24 8.05 6.74 25.75
CA SER A 24 7.49 5.86 26.81
C SER A 24 6.38 6.37 27.73
N LYS A 25 5.20 5.72 27.67
CA LYS A 25 4.79 4.56 28.51
C LYS A 25 3.25 4.38 28.52
N ASP A 26 2.78 3.22 27.99
CA ASP A 26 1.62 2.38 28.40
C ASP A 26 0.20 2.98 28.57
N ASN A 27 -0.93 2.33 28.26
CA ASN A 27 -1.26 0.97 27.82
C ASN A 27 -2.77 0.98 27.46
N GLY A 28 -3.25 0.22 26.46
CA GLY A 28 -4.70 0.12 26.22
C GLY A 28 -5.25 -0.42 24.89
N GLY A 29 -4.69 -1.50 24.35
CA GLY A 29 -5.48 -2.55 23.65
C GLY A 29 -6.05 -2.27 22.26
N GLY A 30 -5.32 -2.69 21.23
CA GLY A 30 -5.82 -2.90 19.86
C GLY A 30 -4.69 -3.39 18.95
N ASN A 31 -4.56 -4.71 18.85
CA ASN A 31 -3.45 -5.45 18.27
C ASN A 31 -2.94 -4.93 16.90
N GLU A 32 -1.62 -4.86 16.84
CA GLU A 32 -0.78 -4.33 15.78
C GLU A 32 -0.71 -5.25 14.55
N SER A 33 -0.61 -4.64 13.38
CA SER A 33 0.52 -4.95 12.49
C SER A 33 0.84 -3.67 11.72
N GLY A 34 1.82 -2.95 12.25
CA GLY A 34 2.45 -1.85 11.54
C GLY A 34 3.34 -2.38 10.44
N GLY A 35 3.39 -1.65 9.34
CA GLY A 35 4.37 -1.80 8.28
C GLY A 35 4.35 -0.54 7.44
N ASP A 36 5.47 0.15 7.43
CA ASP A 36 5.80 1.34 6.63
C ASP A 36 5.51 1.11 5.13
N GLY A 37 4.25 1.24 4.72
CA GLY A 37 3.76 0.91 3.38
C GLY A 37 3.85 2.04 2.36
N GLY A 38 4.68 3.06 2.60
CA GLY A 38 4.71 4.28 1.80
C GLY A 38 5.60 4.25 0.55
N THR A 39 6.56 3.33 0.47
CA THR A 39 7.63 3.40 -0.55
C THR A 39 7.75 2.15 -1.44
N ALA A 40 7.48 0.94 -0.92
CA ALA A 40 7.56 -0.30 -1.72
C ALA A 40 6.37 -0.46 -2.69
N THR A 41 5.19 -0.05 -2.23
CA THR A 41 3.87 -0.13 -2.87
C THR A 41 3.90 0.46 -4.28
N ALA A 42 4.44 1.68 -4.43
CA ALA A 42 4.53 2.41 -5.70
C ALA A 42 5.36 1.71 -6.81
N SER A 43 6.22 0.74 -6.47
CA SER A 43 7.01 -0.02 -7.44
C SER A 43 6.37 -1.37 -7.81
N ALA A 44 5.83 -2.09 -6.83
CA ALA A 44 5.15 -3.37 -7.04
C ALA A 44 3.84 -3.19 -7.82
N GLU A 45 3.06 -2.16 -7.50
CA GLU A 45 1.81 -1.84 -8.19
C GLU A 45 2.04 -1.51 -9.66
N LYS A 46 3.08 -0.72 -9.94
CA LYS A 46 3.45 -0.40 -11.32
C LYS A 46 3.90 -1.64 -12.10
N LEU A 47 4.69 -2.52 -11.49
CA LEU A 47 5.09 -3.78 -12.12
C LEU A 47 3.86 -4.68 -12.40
N PHE A 48 2.95 -4.76 -11.43
CA PHE A 48 1.68 -5.47 -11.57
C PHE A 48 0.84 -4.88 -12.71
N GLU A 49 0.66 -3.56 -12.75
CA GLU A 49 -0.06 -2.87 -13.83
C GLU A 49 0.54 -3.19 -15.20
N GLN A 50 1.87 -3.19 -15.31
CA GLN A 50 2.56 -3.40 -16.58
C GLN A 50 2.55 -4.86 -17.07
N LYS A 51 2.51 -5.84 -16.17
CA LYS A 51 2.75 -7.25 -16.50
C LYS A 51 1.60 -8.20 -16.19
N CYS A 52 0.71 -7.83 -15.28
CA CYS A 52 -0.27 -8.75 -14.69
C CYS A 52 -1.72 -8.28 -14.90
N SER A 53 -1.96 -6.96 -14.89
CA SER A 53 -3.30 -6.37 -14.91
C SER A 53 -4.14 -6.72 -16.14
N SER A 54 -3.49 -7.01 -17.28
CA SER A 54 -4.18 -7.39 -18.51
C SER A 54 -4.97 -8.69 -18.37
N CYS A 55 -4.54 -9.58 -17.48
CA CYS A 55 -5.19 -10.87 -17.22
C CYS A 55 -5.91 -10.88 -15.88
N HIS A 56 -5.36 -10.24 -14.85
CA HIS A 56 -5.88 -10.26 -13.48
C HIS A 56 -6.67 -9.02 -13.09
N GLY A 57 -6.82 -8.05 -13.99
CA GLY A 57 -7.55 -6.81 -13.75
C GLY A 57 -6.72 -5.77 -13.03
N GLY A 58 -6.97 -4.49 -13.30
CA GLY A 58 -6.28 -3.38 -12.64
C GLY A 58 -6.58 -3.29 -11.14
N ASP A 59 -7.77 -3.73 -10.74
CA ASP A 59 -8.23 -3.82 -9.34
C ASP A 59 -8.03 -5.23 -8.74
N LEU A 60 -7.20 -6.06 -9.37
CA LEU A 60 -6.98 -7.47 -9.02
C LEU A 60 -8.18 -8.38 -9.28
N LYS A 61 -9.18 -7.91 -10.05
CA LYS A 61 -10.35 -8.68 -10.46
C LYS A 61 -10.58 -8.58 -11.96
N SER A 62 -10.75 -9.71 -12.62
CA SER A 62 -10.94 -9.70 -14.08
C SER A 62 -12.06 -10.60 -14.58
N GLY A 63 -12.39 -11.67 -13.83
CA GLY A 63 -13.21 -12.76 -14.33
C GLY A 63 -12.59 -13.57 -15.50
N TYR A 64 -11.41 -13.19 -16.00
CA TYR A 64 -10.66 -13.91 -17.04
C TYR A 64 -9.60 -14.83 -16.43
N ALA A 65 -8.76 -14.29 -15.55
CA ALA A 65 -7.85 -15.04 -14.71
C ALA A 65 -8.33 -15.00 -13.24
N PRO A 66 -7.81 -15.87 -12.36
CA PRO A 66 -8.18 -15.87 -10.96
C PRO A 66 -7.97 -14.50 -10.30
N ASP A 67 -8.91 -14.10 -9.46
CA ASP A 67 -8.80 -12.84 -8.71
C ASP A 67 -7.63 -12.91 -7.71
N LEU A 68 -6.90 -11.80 -7.59
CA LEU A 68 -5.70 -11.69 -6.75
C LEU A 68 -5.92 -10.81 -5.51
N ASP A 69 -7.12 -10.24 -5.32
CA ASP A 69 -7.44 -9.33 -4.22
C ASP A 69 -7.33 -9.97 -2.82
N LYS A 70 -7.28 -11.31 -2.76
CA LYS A 70 -7.12 -12.09 -1.52
C LYS A 70 -6.09 -13.22 -1.65
N ILE A 71 -5.15 -13.09 -2.59
CA ILE A 71 -4.21 -14.18 -2.90
C ILE A 71 -3.27 -14.51 -1.75
N GLY A 72 -2.91 -13.52 -0.93
CA GLY A 72 -2.09 -13.69 0.29
C GLY A 72 -2.77 -14.45 1.43
N SER A 73 -4.08 -14.71 1.32
CA SER A 73 -4.79 -15.65 2.21
C SER A 73 -4.64 -17.10 1.76
N LYS A 74 -4.22 -17.34 0.51
CA LYS A 74 -4.09 -18.68 -0.08
C LYS A 74 -2.64 -19.13 -0.23
N TYR A 75 -1.73 -18.20 -0.51
CA TYR A 75 -0.33 -18.48 -0.79
C TYR A 75 0.59 -17.56 0.01
N SER A 76 1.78 -18.06 0.36
CA SER A 76 2.85 -17.26 0.95
C SER A 76 3.51 -16.36 -0.10
N LYS A 77 4.37 -15.42 0.34
CA LYS A 77 5.19 -14.61 -0.56
C LYS A 77 6.02 -15.50 -1.50
N GLU A 78 6.69 -16.50 -0.96
CA GLU A 78 7.60 -17.37 -1.71
C GLU A 78 6.84 -18.22 -2.74
N GLU A 79 5.63 -18.68 -2.40
CA GLU A 79 4.77 -19.40 -3.33
C GLU A 79 4.28 -18.49 -4.46
N ILE A 80 3.89 -17.25 -4.15
CA ILE A 80 3.47 -16.27 -5.16
C ILE A 80 4.66 -15.91 -6.07
N GLU A 81 5.85 -15.69 -5.52
CA GLU A 81 7.07 -15.41 -6.27
C GLU A 81 7.36 -16.54 -7.26
N LYS A 82 7.35 -17.79 -6.78
CA LYS A 82 7.54 -18.95 -7.63
C LYS A 82 6.50 -19.05 -8.75
N ILE A 83 5.23 -18.77 -8.47
CA ILE A 83 4.16 -18.77 -9.48
C ILE A 83 4.41 -17.67 -10.53
N ILE A 84 4.87 -16.48 -10.11
CA ILE A 84 5.21 -15.39 -11.02
C ILE A 84 6.36 -15.77 -11.96
N GLU A 85 7.39 -16.44 -11.43
CA GLU A 85 8.57 -16.82 -12.19
C GLU A 85 8.33 -18.03 -13.11
N GLU A 86 7.71 -19.08 -12.57
CA GLU A 86 7.52 -20.36 -13.25
C GLU A 86 6.21 -20.47 -14.03
N GLY A 87 5.26 -19.56 -13.79
CA GLY A 87 3.90 -19.65 -14.30
C GLY A 87 3.08 -20.72 -13.59
N LEU A 88 1.77 -20.73 -13.86
CA LEU A 88 0.86 -21.74 -13.31
C LEU A 88 -0.35 -21.94 -14.23
N GLY A 89 -0.54 -23.16 -14.72
CA GLY A 89 -1.61 -23.49 -15.64
C GLY A 89 -1.52 -22.66 -16.92
N GLN A 90 -2.49 -21.75 -17.11
CA GLN A 90 -2.53 -20.85 -18.27
C GLN A 90 -1.70 -19.57 -18.08
N MET A 91 -1.22 -19.28 -16.86
CA MET A 91 -0.34 -18.16 -16.60
C MET A 91 1.06 -18.47 -17.16
N PRO A 92 1.58 -17.68 -18.12
CA PRO A 92 2.88 -17.94 -18.71
C PRO A 92 4.01 -17.67 -17.73
N LYS A 93 5.10 -18.40 -17.89
CA LYS A 93 6.33 -18.23 -17.10
C LYS A 93 7.12 -16.99 -17.51
N GLY A 94 7.95 -16.48 -16.59
CA GLY A 94 8.91 -15.42 -16.88
C GLY A 94 8.30 -14.05 -17.16
N LEU A 95 7.10 -13.77 -16.62
CA LEU A 95 6.50 -12.43 -16.70
C LEU A 95 7.29 -11.39 -15.90
N LEU A 96 7.81 -11.81 -14.75
CA LEU A 96 8.80 -11.12 -13.92
C LEU A 96 9.78 -12.17 -13.38
N GLN A 97 10.97 -11.72 -12.99
CA GLN A 97 12.02 -12.58 -12.43
C GLN A 97 12.82 -11.81 -11.37
N GLY A 98 13.45 -12.53 -10.44
CA GLY A 98 14.36 -11.96 -9.45
C GLY A 98 13.68 -10.89 -8.58
N ASP A 99 14.37 -9.78 -8.33
CA ASP A 99 13.88 -8.70 -7.46
C ASP A 99 12.49 -8.17 -7.85
N ASP A 100 12.17 -8.11 -9.14
CA ASP A 100 10.86 -7.60 -9.58
C ASP A 100 9.74 -8.60 -9.28
N ALA A 101 10.00 -9.91 -9.43
CA ALA A 101 9.06 -10.94 -9.01
C ALA A 101 8.85 -10.92 -7.50
N SER A 102 9.94 -10.84 -6.72
CA SER A 102 9.88 -10.81 -5.26
C SER A 102 9.12 -9.60 -4.71
N LYS A 103 9.31 -8.41 -5.31
CA LYS A 103 8.55 -7.19 -4.94
C LYS A 103 7.05 -7.33 -5.17
N VAL A 104 6.65 -7.85 -6.34
CA VAL A 104 5.23 -8.05 -6.64
C VAL A 104 4.62 -9.13 -5.77
N ALA A 105 5.38 -10.21 -5.52
CA ALA A 105 4.94 -11.29 -4.63
C ALA A 105 4.72 -10.81 -3.20
N GLU A 106 5.64 -10.00 -2.67
CA GLU A 106 5.52 -9.42 -1.33
C GLU A 106 4.30 -8.52 -1.19
N TRP A 107 4.02 -7.70 -2.21
CA TRP A 107 2.84 -6.86 -2.24
C TRP A 107 1.54 -7.66 -2.35
N LEU A 108 1.51 -8.71 -3.17
CA LEU A 108 0.35 -9.61 -3.31
C LEU A 108 0.10 -10.46 -2.06
N ALA A 109 1.15 -10.87 -1.35
CA ALA A 109 1.02 -11.64 -0.11
C ALA A 109 0.32 -10.86 1.03
N GLN A 110 0.29 -9.53 0.93
CA GLN A 110 -0.42 -8.66 1.87
C GLN A 110 -1.92 -8.51 1.54
N LYS A 111 -2.37 -8.96 0.37
CA LYS A 111 -3.78 -8.91 -0.07
C LYS A 111 -4.53 -10.15 0.47
N LYS A 112 -5.34 -9.98 1.52
CA LYS A 112 -5.97 -11.09 2.27
C LYS A 112 -7.49 -11.04 2.31
#